data_AF-A0A4R1QPE8-F1
#
_entry.id   AF-A0A4R1QPE8-F1
#
_cell.length_a   1.000
_cell.length_b   1.000
_cell.length_c   1.000
_cell.angle_alpha   90.00
_cell.angle_beta   90.00
_cell.angle_gamma   90.00
#
_symmetry.space_group_name_H-M   'P 1'
#
loop_
_entity.id
_entity.type
_entity.pdbx_description
1 polymer ?
#
loop_
_entity_poly.entity_id
_entity_poly.type
_entity_poly.pdbx_seq_one_letter_code
_entity_poly.pdbx_strand_id
1 'polypeptide(L)'
;MDWKIEIYRAFFVAFGFMELCCNLRYLCDKNGLESARKQHRELPPEISDIKIKIKTILMLLWGITFLLIGLLSYILHQPLYSLYIVGMFAFAIYACIEAIYYKYRNTIGFAIVSIMLLIVYIGV
;
A
#
# COMPACT_ATOMS: atom_id res chain seq x y z
N MET A 1 7.81 -0.41 24.61
CA MET A 1 8.14 -0.06 23.21
C MET A 1 7.96 -1.25 22.26
N ASP A 2 8.17 -2.50 22.71
CA ASP A 2 8.09 -3.70 21.87
C ASP A 2 6.72 -4.02 21.26
N TRP A 3 5.62 -3.84 21.98
CA TRP A 3 4.29 -4.18 21.44
C TRP A 3 3.93 -3.36 20.18
N LYS A 4 4.43 -2.11 20.08
CA LYS A 4 4.22 -1.24 18.91
C LYS A 4 4.90 -1.83 17.67
N ILE A 5 6.13 -2.32 17.85
CA ILE A 5 6.90 -2.99 16.80
C ILE A 5 6.15 -4.20 16.27
N GLU A 6 5.57 -5.01 17.17
CA GLU A 6 4.82 -6.19 16.77
C GLU A 6 3.55 -5.82 15.99
N ILE A 7 2.86 -4.74 16.37
CA ILE A 7 1.73 -4.21 15.58
C ILE A 7 2.20 -3.78 14.20
N TYR A 8 3.31 -3.06 14.09
CA TYR A 8 3.82 -2.59 12.79
C TYR A 8 4.30 -3.73 11.92
N ARG A 9 5.00 -4.70 12.50
CA ARG A 9 5.41 -5.93 11.82
C ARG A 9 4.18 -6.68 11.31
N ALA A 10 3.16 -6.87 12.15
CA ALA A 10 1.91 -7.51 11.76
C ALA A 10 1.19 -6.72 10.65
N PHE A 11 1.15 -5.39 10.73
CA PHE A 11 0.58 -4.54 9.68
C PHE A 11 1.32 -4.70 8.35
N PHE A 12 2.65 -4.58 8.34
CA PHE A 12 3.47 -4.72 7.12
C PHE A 12 3.30 -6.09 6.47
N VAL A 13 3.28 -7.17 7.27
CA VAL A 13 3.05 -8.53 6.78
C VAL A 13 1.62 -8.68 6.25
N ALA A 14 0.60 -8.32 7.04
CA ALA A 14 -0.79 -8.54 6.68
C ALA A 14 -1.21 -7.68 5.47
N PHE A 15 -0.91 -6.39 5.50
CA PHE A 15 -1.21 -5.47 4.40
C PHE A 15 -0.37 -5.81 3.16
N GLY A 16 0.92 -6.10 3.33
CA GLY A 16 1.79 -6.53 2.23
C GLY A 16 1.31 -7.80 1.56
N PHE A 17 0.90 -8.80 2.34
CA PHE A 17 0.34 -10.05 1.83
C PHE A 17 -1.01 -9.86 1.13
N MET A 18 -1.90 -9.04 1.70
CA MET A 18 -3.18 -8.71 1.08
C MET A 18 -2.98 -8.04 -0.29
N GLU A 19 -2.13 -7.02 -0.36
CA GLU A 19 -1.82 -6.32 -1.63
C GLU A 19 -1.13 -7.25 -2.62
N LEU A 20 -0.23 -8.13 -2.18
CA LEU A 20 0.37 -9.16 -3.02
C LEU A 20 -0.70 -10.05 -3.66
N CYS A 21 -1.55 -10.69 -2.84
CA CYS A 21 -2.52 -11.66 -3.30
C CYS A 21 -3.60 -11.03 -4.17
N CYS A 22 -4.18 -9.90 -3.75
CA CYS A 22 -5.23 -9.23 -4.50
C CYS A 22 -4.73 -8.76 -5.87
N ASN A 23 -3.62 -8.02 -5.91
CA ASN A 23 -3.14 -7.45 -7.16
C ASN A 23 -2.56 -8.52 -8.10
N LEU A 24 -1.89 -9.55 -7.57
CA LEU A 24 -1.45 -10.68 -8.39
C LEU A 24 -2.63 -11.39 -9.04
N ARG A 25 -3.68 -11.68 -8.27
CA ARG A 25 -4.92 -12.26 -8.80
C ARG A 25 -5.53 -11.40 -9.90
N TYR A 26 -5.60 -10.08 -9.71
CA TYR A 26 -6.16 -9.18 -10.72
C TYR A 26 -5.36 -9.10 -12.01
N LEU A 27 -4.05 -9.35 -11.97
CA LEU A 27 -3.21 -9.38 -13.17
C LEU A 27 -3.29 -10.72 -13.90
N CYS A 28 -3.64 -11.81 -13.21
CA CYS A 28 -3.73 -13.15 -13.78
C CYS A 28 -5.14 -13.53 -14.27
N ASP A 29 -6.19 -13.01 -13.63
CA ASP A 29 -7.58 -13.32 -13.98
C ASP A 29 -8.02 -12.63 -15.28
N LYS A 30 -8.80 -13.33 -16.13
CA LYS A 30 -9.34 -12.78 -17.40
C LYS A 30 -10.16 -11.50 -17.20
N ASN A 31 -10.92 -11.41 -16.11
CA ASN A 31 -11.73 -10.23 -15.73
C ASN A 31 -11.11 -9.49 -14.52
N GLY A 32 -9.80 -9.68 -14.28
CA GLY A 32 -9.14 -9.20 -13.09
C GLY A 32 -9.08 -7.66 -13.00
N LEU A 33 -8.98 -6.96 -14.14
CA LEU A 33 -9.00 -5.49 -14.16
C LEU A 33 -10.34 -4.88 -13.75
N GLU A 34 -11.46 -5.56 -14.03
CA GLU A 34 -12.77 -5.12 -13.54
C GLU A 34 -12.87 -5.26 -12.02
N SER A 35 -12.28 -6.33 -11.47
CA SER A 35 -12.17 -6.53 -10.03
C SER A 35 -11.23 -5.52 -9.39
N ALA A 36 -10.09 -5.22 -10.03
CA ALA A 36 -9.15 -4.19 -9.59
C ALA A 36 -9.83 -2.81 -9.54
N ARG A 37 -10.66 -2.47 -10.53
CA ARG A 37 -11.44 -1.22 -10.53
C ARG A 37 -12.42 -1.15 -9.34
N LYS A 38 -12.99 -2.29 -8.93
CA LYS A 38 -13.88 -2.38 -7.76
C LYS A 38 -13.12 -2.25 -6.44
N GLN A 39 -11.86 -2.67 -6.36
CA GLN A 39 -10.99 -2.41 -5.21
C GLN A 39 -10.52 -0.95 -5.20
N HIS A 40 -10.02 -0.45 -6.32
CA HIS A 40 -9.42 0.88 -6.45
C HIS A 40 -10.44 2.00 -6.72
N ARG A 41 -11.51 2.06 -5.91
CA ARG A 41 -12.56 3.10 -6.01
C ARG A 41 -12.08 4.49 -5.60
N GLU A 42 -10.85 4.59 -5.12
CA GLU A 42 -10.14 5.84 -4.99
C GLU A 42 -9.85 6.49 -6.33
N LEU A 43 -9.79 5.75 -7.44
CA LEU A 43 -9.62 6.32 -8.78
C LEU A 43 -10.97 6.77 -9.39
N PRO A 44 -10.95 7.74 -10.33
CA PRO A 44 -12.14 8.08 -11.10
C PRO A 44 -12.71 6.86 -11.86
N PRO A 45 -14.05 6.69 -11.91
CA PRO A 45 -14.66 5.50 -12.51
C PRO A 45 -14.41 5.37 -14.01
N GLU A 46 -14.13 6.48 -14.71
CA GLU A 46 -13.93 6.54 -16.17
C GLU A 46 -12.45 6.40 -16.59
N ILE A 47 -11.57 6.06 -15.65
CA ILE A 47 -10.16 5.88 -15.95
C ILE A 47 -9.94 4.69 -16.90
N SER A 48 -8.97 4.79 -17.82
CA SER A 48 -8.66 3.70 -18.75
C SER A 48 -8.09 2.46 -18.06
N ASP A 49 -8.34 1.28 -18.63
CA ASP A 49 -7.85 0.00 -18.11
C ASP A 49 -6.32 -0.07 -18.02
N ILE A 50 -5.61 0.63 -18.91
CA ILE A 50 -4.15 0.74 -18.85
C ILE A 50 -3.71 1.37 -17.53
N LYS A 51 -4.38 2.44 -17.08
CA LYS A 51 -4.02 3.11 -15.82
C LYS A 51 -4.42 2.29 -14.59
N ILE A 52 -5.55 1.57 -14.65
CA ILE A 52 -5.90 0.57 -13.61
C ILE A 52 -4.79 -0.48 -13.52
N LYS A 53 -4.36 -1.05 -14.64
CA LYS A 53 -3.29 -2.06 -14.69
C LYS A 53 -1.98 -1.52 -14.11
N ILE A 54 -1.58 -0.29 -14.47
CA ILE A 54 -0.39 0.36 -13.90
C ILE A 54 -0.52 0.48 -12.38
N LYS A 55 -1.67 0.95 -11.88
CA LYS A 55 -1.91 1.04 -10.43
C LYS A 55 -1.83 -0.32 -9.75
N THR A 56 -2.48 -1.35 -10.30
CA THR A 56 -2.43 -2.72 -9.77
C THR A 56 -0.99 -3.24 -9.70
N ILE A 57 -0.16 -2.96 -10.70
CA ILE A 57 1.27 -3.30 -10.67
C ILE A 57 2.01 -2.53 -9.56
N LEU A 58 1.76 -1.22 -9.42
CA LEU A 58 2.39 -0.42 -8.37
C LEU A 58 1.98 -0.90 -6.97
N MET A 59 0.71 -1.21 -6.76
CA MET A 59 0.19 -1.74 -5.50
C MET A 59 0.73 -3.14 -5.21
N LEU A 60 0.91 -3.98 -6.24
CA LEU A 60 1.62 -5.27 -6.11
C LEU A 60 3.06 -5.07 -5.62
N LEU A 61 3.79 -4.11 -6.19
CA LEU A 61 5.17 -3.80 -5.80
C LEU A 61 5.25 -3.28 -4.36
N TRP A 62 4.30 -2.44 -3.95
CA TRP A 62 4.16 -2.01 -2.56
C TRP A 62 3.87 -3.18 -1.63
N GLY A 63 2.97 -4.08 -2.03
CA GLY A 63 2.66 -5.31 -1.31
C GLY A 63 3.91 -6.18 -1.07
N ILE A 64 4.69 -6.42 -2.13
CA ILE A 64 5.96 -7.14 -2.04
C ILE A 64 6.92 -6.44 -1.08
N THR A 65 7.09 -5.12 -1.22
CA THR A 65 8.03 -4.34 -0.40
C THR A 65 7.68 -4.42 1.08
N PHE A 66 6.41 -4.20 1.43
CA PHE A 66 5.95 -4.25 2.81
C PHE A 66 6.03 -5.66 3.40
N LEU A 67 5.66 -6.67 2.62
CA LEU A 67 5.77 -8.06 3.03
C LEU A 67 7.23 -8.45 3.32
N LEU A 68 8.17 -8.07 2.45
CA LEU A 68 9.59 -8.35 2.64
C LEU A 68 10.15 -7.67 3.89
N ILE A 69 9.85 -6.38 4.10
CA ILE A 69 10.32 -5.66 5.30
C ILE A 69 9.73 -6.28 6.58
N GLY A 70 8.42 -6.60 6.57
CA GLY A 70 7.74 -7.22 7.70
C GLY A 70 8.28 -8.62 8.03
N LEU A 71 8.46 -9.48 7.02
CA LEU A 71 9.02 -10.82 7.19
C LEU A 71 10.49 -10.79 7.61
N LEU A 72 11.29 -9.88 7.05
CA LEU A 72 12.69 -9.74 7.44
C LEU A 72 12.81 -9.33 8.92
N SER A 73 11.97 -8.40 9.37
CA SER A 73 11.91 -8.03 10.79
C SER A 73 11.44 -9.18 11.68
N TYR A 74 10.52 -10.02 11.20
CA TYR A 74 10.05 -11.20 11.93
C TYR A 74 11.16 -12.25 12.07
N ILE A 75 11.83 -12.62 10.97
CA ILE A 75 12.87 -13.65 10.92
C ILE A 75 14.11 -13.23 11.73
N LEU A 76 14.53 -11.97 11.62
CA LEU A 76 15.70 -11.47 12.35
C LEU A 76 15.41 -11.21 13.83
N HIS A 77 14.16 -11.29 14.27
CA HIS A 77 13.70 -10.87 15.59
C HIS A 77 14.16 -9.45 15.98
N GLN A 78 14.38 -8.59 14.98
CA GLN A 78 14.87 -7.23 15.18
C GLN A 78 13.90 -6.21 14.60
N PRO A 79 13.71 -5.07 15.28
CA PRO A 79 12.89 -4.00 14.74
C PRO A 79 13.64 -3.23 13.65
N LEU A 80 13.14 -3.29 12.42
CA LEU A 80 13.70 -2.56 11.28
C LEU A 80 13.09 -1.16 11.16
N TYR A 81 13.18 -0.37 12.24
CA TYR A 81 12.52 0.95 12.35
C TYR A 81 12.76 1.84 11.14
N SER A 82 14.02 2.02 10.73
CA SER A 82 14.34 2.89 9.59
C SER A 82 13.68 2.43 8.30
N LEU A 83 13.58 1.12 8.06
CA LEU A 83 12.94 0.58 6.86
C LEU A 83 11.42 0.73 6.90
N TYR A 84 10.80 0.58 8.07
CA TYR A 84 9.38 0.87 8.25
C TYR A 84 9.08 2.36 8.03
N ILE A 85 9.88 3.29 8.59
CA ILE A 85 9.74 4.74 8.39
C ILE A 85 9.82 5.05 6.89
N VAL A 86 10.89 4.61 6.23
CA VAL A 86 11.14 4.90 4.82
C VAL A 86 10.04 4.30 3.94
N GLY A 87 9.59 3.07 4.23
CA GLY A 87 8.51 2.41 3.50
C GLY A 87 7.19 3.18 3.61
N MET A 88 6.77 3.55 4.82
CA MET A 88 5.55 4.32 5.05
C MET A 88 5.63 5.72 4.42
N PHE A 89 6.79 6.37 4.54
CA PHE A 89 7.00 7.70 3.98
C PHE A 89 6.91 7.69 2.46
N ALA A 90 7.59 6.74 1.80
CA ALA A 90 7.55 6.60 0.36
C ALA A 90 6.14 6.20 -0.15
N PHE A 91 5.41 5.36 0.60
CA PHE A 91 4.02 5.02 0.29
C PHE A 91 3.08 6.22 0.43
N ALA A 92 3.26 7.05 1.46
CA ALA A 92 2.50 8.29 1.62
C ALA A 92 2.78 9.28 0.48
N ILE A 93 4.04 9.43 0.06
CA ILE A 93 4.39 10.23 -1.13
C ILE A 93 3.68 9.70 -2.38
N TYR A 94 3.71 8.38 -2.60
CA TYR A 94 2.99 7.76 -3.71
C TYR A 94 1.50 8.12 -3.70
N ALA A 95 0.83 8.00 -2.55
CA ALA A 95 -0.58 8.36 -2.41
C ALA A 95 -0.84 9.85 -2.69
N CYS A 96 0.05 10.74 -2.22
CA CYS A 96 -0.02 12.17 -2.53
C CYS A 96 0.14 12.47 -4.03
N ILE A 97 1.06 11.79 -4.71
CA ILE A 97 1.24 11.91 -6.16
C ILE A 97 -0.04 11.49 -6.89
N GLU A 98 -0.67 10.38 -6.48
CA GLU A 98 -1.94 9.95 -7.04
C GLU A 98 -3.07 10.98 -6.80
N ALA A 99 -3.14 11.56 -5.59
CA ALA A 99 -4.10 12.60 -5.28
C ALA A 99 -3.94 13.83 -6.18
N ILE A 100 -2.71 14.29 -6.37
CA ILE A 100 -2.39 15.44 -7.24
C ILE A 100 -2.67 15.12 -8.71
N TYR A 101 -2.33 13.91 -9.16
CA TYR A 101 -2.48 13.50 -10.55
C TYR A 101 -3.95 13.34 -10.95
N TYR A 102 -4.75 12.64 -10.15
CA TYR A 102 -6.15 12.37 -10.48
C TYR A 102 -7.11 13.48 -10.04
N LYS A 103 -6.71 14.32 -9.07
CA LYS A 103 -7.54 15.41 -8.52
C LYS A 103 -8.96 14.99 -8.16
N TYR A 104 -9.10 13.77 -7.66
CA TYR A 104 -10.39 13.16 -7.34
C TYR A 104 -10.55 13.06 -5.83
N ARG A 105 -11.77 13.29 -5.34
CA ARG A 105 -12.02 13.36 -3.90
C ARG A 105 -11.57 12.10 -3.18
N ASN A 106 -11.77 10.93 -3.77
CA ASN A 106 -11.39 9.68 -3.14
C ASN A 106 -9.88 9.43 -3.18
N THR A 107 -9.14 9.90 -4.20
CA THR A 107 -7.67 9.84 -4.18
C THR A 107 -7.08 10.76 -3.11
N ILE A 108 -7.71 11.92 -2.85
CA ILE A 108 -7.35 12.78 -1.72
C ILE A 108 -7.60 12.07 -0.39
N GLY A 109 -8.75 11.39 -0.25
CA GLY A 109 -9.06 10.58 0.93
C GLY A 109 -8.01 9.50 1.19
N PHE A 110 -7.59 8.77 0.15
CA PHE A 110 -6.51 7.79 0.22
C PHE A 110 -5.19 8.41 0.68
N ALA A 111 -4.79 9.56 0.12
CA ALA A 111 -3.59 10.28 0.56
C ALA A 111 -3.66 10.71 2.03
N ILE A 112 -4.80 11.23 2.49
CA ILE A 112 -5.00 11.60 3.90
C ILE A 112 -4.81 10.38 4.81
N VAL A 113 -5.41 9.24 4.49
CA VAL A 113 -5.28 8.00 5.27
C VAL A 113 -3.81 7.55 5.31
N SER A 114 -3.10 7.57 4.18
CA SER A 114 -1.68 7.21 4.12
C SER A 114 -0.79 8.15 4.94
N ILE A 115 -1.07 9.46 4.93
CA ILE A 115 -0.38 10.43 5.80
C ILE A 115 -0.71 10.18 7.27
N MET A 116 -1.98 9.91 7.61
CA MET A 116 -2.37 9.61 8.99
C MET A 116 -1.65 8.36 9.50
N LEU A 117 -1.55 7.31 8.69
CA LEU A 117 -0.79 6.10 9.04
C LEU A 117 0.70 6.42 9.30
N LEU A 118 1.31 7.28 8.49
CA LEU A 118 2.68 7.75 8.70
C LEU A 118 2.82 8.57 9.99
N ILE A 119 1.89 9.49 10.27
CA ILE A 119 1.91 10.32 11.49
C ILE A 119 1.73 9.45 12.73
N VAL A 120 0.78 8.51 12.71
CA VAL A 120 0.61 7.53 13.77
C VAL A 120 1.89 6.74 13.98
N TYR A 121 2.62 6.43 12.90
CA TYR A 121 3.88 5.70 13.00
C TYR A 121 5.02 6.54 13.60
N ILE A 122 5.14 7.83 13.25
CA ILE A 122 6.22 8.72 13.73
C ILE A 122 5.91 9.27 15.13
N GLY A 123 4.65 9.58 15.42
CA GLY A 123 4.21 10.23 16.65
C GLY A 123 3.99 9.29 17.83
N VAL A 124 4.21 7.98 17.64
CA VAL A 124 3.99 6.92 18.63
C VAL A 124 5.29 6.18 18.90
#